data_AF-A0A539E3F7-F1
#
_entry.id   AF-A0A539E3F7-F1
#
_cell.length_a   1.000
_cell.length_b   1.000
_cell.length_c   1.000
_cell.angle_alpha   90.00
_cell.angle_beta   90.00
_cell.angle_gamma   90.00
#
_symmetry.space_group_name_H-M   'P 1'
#
loop_
_entity.id
_entity.type
_entity.pdbx_description
1 polymer ?
#
loop_
_entity_poly.entity_id
_entity_poly.type
_entity_poly.pdbx_seq_one_letter_code
_entity_poly.pdbx_strand_id
1 'polypeptide(L)'
;AGLRQSKKPMSGEMESFLTRLTAVRTGVRMTGGELKSVMTWKRVSLKPIEGNDTGEANISRVDQVDVIVSGVKQSFQSDGDEATLEWASGATSTECALELKYTRKNQTVDELRFDSPWAIAELFDKGKAGGGGGSTLVTWQLPESGLEVQFQVSMRGGAECPFVRGSSFRKLPGALPDNILSGQ
;
A
#
# COMPACT_ATOMS: atom_id res chain seq x y z
N ALA A 1 17.67 44.91 -33.45
CA ALA A 1 16.45 44.41 -32.78
C ALA A 1 16.71 42.99 -32.31
N GLY A 2 16.80 42.77 -30.99
CA GLY A 2 16.97 41.44 -30.41
C GLY A 2 15.94 41.26 -29.30
N LEU A 3 14.85 40.55 -29.61
CA LEU A 3 13.88 40.10 -28.61
C LEU A 3 14.56 39.09 -27.70
N ARG A 4 15.12 39.57 -26.57
CA ARG A 4 15.44 38.71 -25.43
C ARG A 4 14.10 38.18 -24.91
N GLN A 5 13.72 36.97 -25.31
CA GLN A 5 12.66 36.23 -24.63
C GLN A 5 13.09 36.12 -23.16
N SER A 6 12.40 36.83 -22.28
CA SER A 6 12.54 36.61 -20.85
C SER A 6 12.04 35.20 -20.59
N LYS A 7 12.95 34.29 -20.21
CA LYS A 7 12.58 33.03 -19.58
C LYS A 7 11.90 33.41 -18.27
N LYS A 8 10.58 33.61 -18.30
CA LYS A 8 9.81 33.77 -17.07
C LYS A 8 10.11 32.54 -16.21
N PRO A 9 10.58 32.71 -14.96
CA PRO A 9 10.82 31.58 -14.09
C PRO A 9 9.52 30.80 -13.95
N MET A 10 9.64 29.47 -13.98
CA MET A 10 8.51 28.57 -13.74
C MET A 10 7.92 28.88 -12.36
N SER A 11 6.59 28.86 -12.23
CA SER A 11 5.98 29.04 -10.90
C SER A 11 6.39 27.87 -10.00
N GLY A 12 6.56 28.14 -8.70
CA GLY A 12 6.88 27.08 -7.73
C GLY A 12 5.83 25.96 -7.70
N GLU A 13 4.57 26.28 -8.01
CA GLU A 13 3.49 25.30 -8.15
C GLU A 13 3.73 24.32 -9.31
N MET A 14 4.14 24.84 -10.47
CA MET A 14 4.45 24.04 -11.65
C MET A 14 5.69 23.17 -11.42
N GLU A 15 6.72 23.72 -10.76
CA GLU A 15 7.91 22.95 -10.38
C GLU A 15 7.57 21.80 -9.42
N SER A 16 6.75 22.09 -8.41
CA SER A 16 6.26 21.12 -7.45
C SER A 16 5.42 20.02 -8.12
N PHE A 17 4.59 20.39 -9.10
CA PHE A 17 3.80 19.45 -9.89
C PHE A 17 4.67 18.53 -10.76
N LEU A 18 5.64 19.07 -11.51
CA LEU A 18 6.55 18.27 -12.34
C LEU A 18 7.43 17.33 -11.50
N THR A 19 7.84 17.78 -10.31
CA THR A 19 8.56 16.94 -9.35
C THR A 19 7.71 15.76 -8.89
N ARG A 20 6.43 15.99 -8.54
CA ARG A 20 5.49 14.90 -8.19
C ARG A 20 5.29 13.93 -9.35
N LEU A 21 5.07 14.41 -10.57
CA LEU A 21 4.91 13.55 -11.75
C LEU A 21 6.12 12.63 -11.97
N THR A 22 7.33 13.14 -11.74
CA THR A 22 8.57 12.37 -11.89
C THR A 22 8.66 11.26 -10.84
N ALA A 23 8.31 11.56 -9.58
CA ALA A 23 8.28 10.58 -8.50
C ALA A 23 7.24 9.48 -8.79
N VAL A 24 6.03 9.88 -9.21
CA VAL A 24 4.92 8.98 -9.53
C VAL A 24 5.28 8.01 -10.64
N ARG A 25 5.91 8.47 -11.73
CA ARG A 25 6.29 7.62 -12.86
C ARG A 25 7.16 6.42 -12.46
N THR A 26 7.91 6.55 -11.36
CA THR A 26 8.78 5.47 -10.89
C THR A 26 7.98 4.42 -10.11
N GLY A 27 7.02 4.84 -9.29
CA GLY A 27 6.18 3.97 -8.44
C GLY A 27 4.94 3.41 -9.14
N VAL A 28 4.34 4.16 -10.08
CA VAL A 28 3.21 3.74 -10.93
C VAL A 28 3.59 3.98 -12.39
N ARG A 29 3.54 2.92 -13.18
CA ARG A 29 3.90 2.94 -14.60
C ARG A 29 2.64 2.79 -15.44
N MET A 30 2.56 3.55 -16.53
CA MET A 30 1.59 3.31 -17.59
C MET A 30 2.17 2.28 -18.56
N THR A 31 1.49 1.15 -18.79
CA THR A 31 1.90 0.15 -19.79
C THR A 31 0.65 -0.44 -20.43
N GLY A 32 0.57 -0.41 -21.76
CA GLY A 32 -0.60 -0.93 -22.48
C GLY A 32 -1.91 -0.19 -22.23
N GLY A 33 -1.86 1.06 -21.73
CA GLY A 33 -3.06 1.83 -21.34
C GLY A 33 -3.52 1.61 -19.90
N GLU A 34 -2.79 0.82 -19.11
CA GLU A 34 -3.10 0.52 -17.72
C GLU A 34 -2.03 1.07 -16.78
N LEU A 35 -2.46 1.49 -15.59
CA LEU A 35 -1.56 1.81 -14.49
C LEU A 35 -1.13 0.51 -13.81
N LYS A 36 0.17 0.37 -13.56
CA LYS A 36 0.78 -0.79 -12.90
C LYS A 36 1.74 -0.37 -11.81
N SER A 37 1.75 -1.13 -10.73
CA SER A 37 2.62 -0.90 -9.57
C SER A 37 3.13 -2.24 -9.05
N VAL A 38 4.46 -2.41 -9.01
CA VAL A 38 5.11 -3.63 -8.54
C VAL A 38 5.73 -3.36 -7.17
N MET A 39 5.28 -4.12 -6.19
CA MET A 39 5.56 -3.93 -4.77
C MET A 39 6.18 -5.21 -4.20
N THR A 40 7.29 -5.07 -3.49
CA THR A 40 7.83 -6.15 -2.67
C THR A 40 7.38 -5.94 -1.23
N TRP A 41 6.70 -6.95 -0.70
CA TRP A 41 6.16 -6.99 0.66
C TRP A 41 7.03 -7.92 1.48
N LYS A 42 7.54 -7.43 2.60
CA LYS A 42 8.28 -8.23 3.58
C LYS A 42 7.57 -8.18 4.91
N ARG A 43 7.17 -9.33 5.45
CA ARG A 43 6.56 -9.39 6.78
C ARG A 43 7.62 -9.04 7.82
N VAL A 44 7.31 -8.07 8.68
CA VAL A 44 8.23 -7.62 9.73
C VAL A 44 7.84 -8.20 11.07
N SER A 45 6.56 -8.13 11.42
CA SER A 45 6.05 -8.69 12.68
C SER A 45 4.55 -8.92 12.63
N LEU A 46 4.08 -9.82 13.49
CA LEU A 46 2.70 -9.98 13.91
C LEU A 46 2.69 -10.01 15.44
N LYS A 47 1.89 -9.16 16.09
CA LYS A 47 1.86 -9.07 17.55
C LYS A 47 0.50 -8.58 18.06
N PRO A 48 0.20 -8.81 19.35
CA PRO A 48 -0.94 -8.19 20.02
C PRO A 48 -0.86 -6.66 19.99
N ILE A 49 -2.01 -6.01 19.87
CA ILE A 49 -2.12 -4.57 20.14
C ILE A 49 -1.91 -4.37 21.65
N GLU A 50 -1.07 -3.41 22.02
CA GLU A 50 -0.75 -3.13 23.42
C GLU A 50 -2.03 -2.86 24.24
N GLY A 51 -2.18 -3.59 25.36
CA GLY A 51 -3.35 -3.48 26.23
C GLY A 51 -4.60 -4.23 25.75
N ASN A 52 -4.48 -5.10 24.74
CA ASN A 52 -5.60 -5.90 24.22
C ASN A 52 -5.45 -7.40 24.53
N ASP A 53 -6.16 -7.88 25.57
CA ASP A 53 -6.15 -9.28 26.01
C ASP A 53 -6.61 -10.28 24.93
N THR A 54 -7.46 -9.82 24.00
CA THR A 54 -7.94 -10.64 22.87
C THR A 54 -6.79 -10.97 21.91
N GLY A 55 -5.88 -10.00 21.71
CA GLY A 55 -4.68 -10.18 20.89
C GLY A 55 -3.76 -11.25 21.46
N GLU A 56 -3.49 -11.21 22.77
CA GLU A 56 -2.66 -12.21 23.46
C GLU A 56 -3.23 -13.63 23.35
N ALA A 57 -4.56 -13.77 23.41
CA ALA A 57 -5.22 -15.07 23.23
C ALA A 57 -5.14 -15.58 21.77
N ASN A 58 -5.17 -14.66 20.80
CA ASN A 58 -5.25 -15.00 19.38
C ASN A 58 -3.90 -15.14 18.69
N ILE A 59 -2.83 -14.50 19.17
CA ILE A 59 -1.51 -14.53 18.50
C ILE A 59 -1.00 -15.97 18.34
N SER A 60 -1.22 -16.82 19.34
CA SER A 60 -0.83 -18.24 19.30
C SER A 60 -1.61 -19.08 18.27
N ARG A 61 -2.72 -18.55 17.75
CA ARG A 61 -3.58 -19.21 16.76
C ARG A 61 -3.25 -18.79 15.33
N VAL A 62 -2.55 -17.68 15.13
CA VAL A 62 -2.21 -17.19 13.79
C VAL A 62 -0.82 -17.69 13.43
N ASP A 63 -0.72 -18.45 12.35
CA ASP A 63 0.54 -18.98 11.81
C ASP A 63 0.78 -18.54 10.35
N GLN A 64 -0.14 -17.78 9.77
CA GLN A 64 -0.03 -17.27 8.41
C GLN A 64 -0.77 -15.93 8.26
N VAL A 65 -0.17 -15.04 7.47
CA VAL A 65 -0.80 -13.80 6.99
C VAL A 65 -0.90 -13.89 5.48
N ASP A 66 -2.10 -13.78 4.93
CA ASP A 66 -2.32 -13.69 3.49
C ASP A 66 -2.48 -12.22 3.09
N VAL A 67 -1.75 -11.80 2.06
CA VAL A 67 -1.94 -10.52 1.38
C VAL A 67 -2.51 -10.79 0.01
N ILE A 68 -3.63 -10.14 -0.32
CA ILE A 68 -4.29 -10.23 -1.60
C ILE A 68 -4.21 -8.87 -2.28
N VAL A 69 -3.71 -8.84 -3.51
CA VAL A 69 -3.65 -7.64 -4.36
C VAL A 69 -4.21 -7.99 -5.72
N SER A 70 -5.28 -7.30 -6.12
CA SER A 70 -6.00 -7.56 -7.38
C SER A 70 -6.40 -9.05 -7.53
N GLY A 71 -6.85 -9.67 -6.44
CA GLY A 71 -7.19 -11.10 -6.38
C GLY A 71 -6.02 -12.08 -6.37
N VAL A 72 -4.78 -11.62 -6.52
CA VAL A 72 -3.58 -12.48 -6.40
C VAL A 72 -3.21 -12.61 -4.93
N LYS A 73 -3.29 -13.84 -4.41
CA LYS A 73 -2.97 -14.15 -3.02
C LYS A 73 -1.52 -14.56 -2.82
N GLN A 74 -0.90 -14.01 -1.79
CA GLN A 74 0.42 -14.40 -1.32
C GLN A 74 0.42 -14.63 0.19
N SER A 75 1.02 -15.73 0.63
CA SER A 75 1.05 -16.15 2.03
C SER A 75 2.42 -15.89 2.67
N PHE A 76 2.42 -15.43 3.92
CA PHE A 76 3.59 -15.13 4.75
C PHE A 76 3.46 -15.83 6.11
N GLN A 77 4.30 -16.81 6.37
CA GLN A 77 4.23 -17.67 7.56
C GLN A 77 5.21 -17.20 8.66
N SER A 78 6.33 -16.61 8.28
CA SER A 78 7.39 -16.17 9.19
C SER A 78 7.77 -14.70 9.01
N ASP A 79 8.33 -14.11 10.06
CA ASP A 79 8.93 -12.78 9.96
C ASP A 79 10.17 -12.86 9.06
N GLY A 80 10.30 -11.91 8.15
CA GLY A 80 11.31 -11.93 7.09
C GLY A 80 10.85 -12.55 5.78
N ASP A 81 9.71 -13.25 5.74
CA ASP A 81 9.12 -13.74 4.49
C ASP A 81 8.86 -12.55 3.56
N GLU A 82 9.24 -12.71 2.29
CA GLU A 82 9.19 -11.67 1.29
C GLU A 82 8.59 -12.19 -0.02
N ALA A 83 7.75 -11.37 -0.65
CA ALA A 83 7.19 -11.68 -1.95
C ALA A 83 6.84 -10.42 -2.73
N THR A 84 6.86 -10.55 -4.06
CA THR A 84 6.49 -9.46 -4.97
C THR A 84 5.07 -9.63 -5.46
N LEU A 85 4.28 -8.57 -5.31
CA LEU A 85 2.90 -8.45 -5.79
C LEU A 85 2.80 -7.32 -6.81
N GLU A 86 1.97 -7.51 -7.83
CA GLU A 86 1.65 -6.49 -8.84
C GLU A 86 0.20 -6.05 -8.65
N TRP A 87 -0.01 -4.74 -8.58
CA TRP A 87 -1.32 -4.13 -8.77
C TRP A 87 -1.41 -3.59 -10.20
N ALA A 88 -2.55 -3.79 -10.85
CA ALA A 88 -2.86 -3.23 -12.15
C ALA A 88 -4.29 -2.67 -12.19
N SER A 89 -4.48 -1.49 -12.79
CA SER A 89 -5.81 -0.88 -12.92
C SER A 89 -6.75 -1.64 -13.85
N GLY A 90 -6.22 -2.49 -14.73
CA GLY A 90 -6.99 -3.38 -15.62
C GLY A 90 -7.05 -4.83 -15.14
N ALA A 91 -6.69 -5.11 -13.89
CA ALA A 91 -6.77 -6.46 -13.35
C ALA A 91 -8.22 -6.98 -13.37
N THR A 92 -8.38 -8.28 -13.60
CA THR A 92 -9.70 -8.94 -13.65
C THR A 92 -10.42 -8.95 -12.31
N SER A 93 -9.67 -8.88 -11.20
CA SER A 93 -10.20 -8.70 -9.86
C SER A 93 -9.65 -7.41 -9.26
N THR A 94 -10.54 -6.69 -8.59
CA THR A 94 -10.26 -5.49 -7.81
C THR A 94 -9.95 -5.77 -6.35
N GLU A 95 -10.15 -7.01 -5.90
CA GLU A 95 -10.03 -7.41 -4.51
C GLU A 95 -8.63 -7.12 -3.94
N CYS A 96 -8.59 -6.40 -2.81
CA CYS A 96 -7.39 -6.28 -1.99
C CYS A 96 -7.73 -6.61 -0.54
N ALA A 97 -6.91 -7.43 0.09
CA ALA A 97 -7.17 -7.88 1.46
C ALA A 97 -5.90 -8.20 2.22
N LEU A 98 -6.03 -8.21 3.54
CA LEU A 98 -5.07 -8.77 4.47
C LEU A 98 -5.83 -9.70 5.42
N GLU A 99 -5.44 -10.97 5.47
CA GLU A 99 -6.12 -12.00 6.27
C GLU A 99 -5.14 -12.64 7.26
N LEU A 100 -5.57 -12.77 8.51
CA LEU A 100 -4.89 -13.57 9.51
C LEU A 100 -5.47 -14.99 9.47
N LYS A 101 -4.61 -15.99 9.28
CA LYS A 101 -5.01 -17.38 9.09
C LYS A 101 -4.47 -18.29 10.18
N TYR A 102 -5.25 -19.33 10.47
CA TYR A 102 -4.79 -20.53 11.13
C TYR A 102 -4.75 -21.69 10.11
N THR A 103 -3.55 -22.06 9.66
CA THR A 103 -3.36 -23.03 8.57
C THR A 103 -3.94 -24.40 8.89
N ARG A 104 -3.80 -24.87 10.13
CA ARG A 104 -4.27 -26.22 10.54
C ARG A 104 -5.76 -26.45 10.34
N LYS A 105 -6.57 -25.39 10.33
CA LYS A 105 -8.02 -25.45 10.09
C LYS A 105 -8.46 -24.69 8.84
N ASN A 106 -7.53 -24.13 8.07
CA ASN A 106 -7.81 -23.21 6.97
C ASN A 106 -8.82 -22.11 7.38
N GLN A 107 -8.67 -21.57 8.59
CA GLN A 107 -9.63 -20.65 9.18
C GLN A 107 -9.10 -19.22 9.12
N THR A 108 -9.92 -18.28 8.65
CA THR A 108 -9.67 -16.84 8.85
C THR A 108 -9.97 -16.49 10.30
N VAL A 109 -8.97 -15.93 10.98
CA VAL A 109 -9.08 -15.40 12.34
C VAL A 109 -9.63 -13.98 12.33
N ASP A 110 -9.16 -13.16 11.39
CA ASP A 110 -9.59 -11.77 11.16
C ASP A 110 -9.13 -11.34 9.76
N GLU A 111 -9.78 -10.34 9.17
CA GLU A 111 -9.40 -9.81 7.87
C GLU A 111 -9.78 -8.33 7.67
N LEU A 112 -9.01 -7.67 6.82
CA LEU A 112 -9.38 -6.42 6.16
C LEU A 112 -9.58 -6.74 4.68
N ARG A 113 -10.77 -6.45 4.12
CA ARG A 113 -11.11 -6.79 2.74
C ARG A 113 -11.80 -5.62 2.05
N PHE A 114 -11.35 -5.31 0.85
CA PHE A 114 -11.87 -4.25 0.00
C PHE A 114 -12.09 -4.76 -1.42
N ASP A 115 -13.19 -4.33 -2.04
CA ASP A 115 -13.51 -4.65 -3.42
C ASP A 115 -13.99 -3.41 -4.16
N SER A 116 -13.05 -2.72 -4.79
CA SER A 116 -13.28 -1.51 -5.58
C SER A 116 -12.09 -1.30 -6.53
N PRO A 117 -12.23 -0.52 -7.61
CA PRO A 117 -11.11 -0.17 -8.48
C PRO A 117 -9.88 0.40 -7.75
N TRP A 118 -10.08 0.91 -6.53
CA TRP A 118 -9.05 1.48 -5.67
C TRP A 118 -8.92 0.77 -4.33
N ALA A 119 -9.32 -0.50 -4.23
CA ALA A 119 -9.20 -1.32 -3.03
C ALA A 119 -7.77 -1.35 -2.48
N ILE A 120 -6.76 -1.27 -3.34
CA ILE A 120 -5.36 -1.17 -2.90
C ILE A 120 -5.13 0.11 -2.09
N ALA A 121 -5.70 1.23 -2.54
CA ALA A 121 -5.61 2.51 -1.85
C ALA A 121 -6.35 2.43 -0.50
N GLU A 122 -7.54 1.84 -0.47
CA GLU A 122 -8.32 1.64 0.76
C GLU A 122 -7.60 0.75 1.78
N LEU A 123 -6.96 -0.33 1.31
CA LEU A 123 -6.13 -1.19 2.15
C LEU A 123 -4.97 -0.38 2.78
N PHE A 124 -4.24 0.41 1.99
CA PHE A 124 -3.19 1.28 2.51
C PHE A 124 -3.73 2.40 3.41
N ASP A 125 -4.96 2.85 3.23
CA ASP A 125 -5.60 3.86 4.10
C ASP A 125 -5.94 3.32 5.49
N LYS A 126 -6.21 2.00 5.62
CA LYS A 126 -6.32 1.34 6.93
C LYS A 126 -4.97 1.10 7.59
N GLY A 127 -3.89 1.11 6.81
CA GLY A 127 -2.53 0.95 7.31
C GLY A 127 -1.97 2.26 7.84
N LYS A 128 -1.33 2.22 9.01
CA LYS A 128 -0.50 3.31 9.50
C LYS A 128 0.89 3.22 8.88
N ALA A 129 1.19 4.13 7.95
CA ALA A 129 2.50 4.22 7.33
C ALA A 129 3.51 4.98 8.20
N GLY A 130 4.75 4.50 8.22
CA GLY A 130 5.93 5.11 8.84
C GLY A 130 7.14 5.04 7.92
N GLY A 131 8.12 5.93 8.15
CA GLY A 131 9.32 6.04 7.32
C GLY A 131 10.43 5.05 7.70
N GLY A 132 11.09 4.46 6.69
CA GLY A 132 12.34 3.71 6.84
C GLY A 132 13.11 3.69 5.50
N GLY A 133 14.37 4.15 5.50
CA GLY A 133 15.20 4.38 4.31
C GLY A 133 14.92 3.51 3.07
N GLY A 134 14.25 4.10 2.06
CA GLY A 134 13.96 3.47 0.77
C GLY A 134 12.75 2.52 0.72
N SER A 135 12.00 2.40 1.81
CA SER A 135 10.80 1.56 1.92
C SER A 135 9.73 2.19 2.81
N THR A 136 8.50 1.75 2.70
CA THR A 136 7.41 2.18 3.58
C THR A 136 7.11 1.07 4.58
N LEU A 137 7.26 1.36 5.86
CA LEU A 137 6.76 0.47 6.90
C LEU A 137 5.27 0.74 7.08
N VAL A 138 4.43 -0.27 7.02
CA VAL A 138 2.99 -0.13 7.18
C VAL A 138 2.49 -1.12 8.21
N THR A 139 1.78 -0.62 9.21
CA THR A 139 1.16 -1.43 10.26
C THR A 139 -0.35 -1.41 10.08
N TRP A 140 -0.96 -2.59 9.98
CA TRP A 140 -2.42 -2.76 9.99
C TRP A 140 -2.86 -3.32 11.33
N GLN A 141 -3.87 -2.70 11.92
CA GLN A 141 -4.55 -3.21 13.10
C GLN A 141 -5.81 -3.96 12.65
N LEU A 142 -5.97 -5.16 13.17
CA LEU A 142 -7.10 -6.05 12.93
C LEU A 142 -7.89 -6.15 14.26
N PRO A 143 -8.91 -5.28 14.43
CA PRO A 143 -9.50 -5.03 15.74
C PRO A 143 -10.34 -6.20 16.28
N GLU A 144 -10.89 -7.06 15.43
CA GLU A 144 -11.69 -8.22 15.88
C GLU A 144 -10.81 -9.25 16.61
N SER A 145 -9.58 -9.44 16.12
CA SER A 145 -8.56 -10.29 16.73
C SER A 145 -7.74 -9.60 17.80
N GLY A 146 -7.71 -8.26 17.82
CA GLY A 146 -6.84 -7.48 18.69
C GLY A 146 -5.36 -7.57 18.31
N LEU A 147 -5.07 -7.91 17.05
CA LEU A 147 -3.72 -8.10 16.53
C LEU A 147 -3.32 -6.94 15.62
N GLU A 148 -2.02 -6.70 15.51
CA GLU A 148 -1.45 -5.87 14.48
C GLU A 148 -0.35 -6.58 13.72
N VAL A 149 -0.31 -6.34 12.41
CA VAL A 149 0.70 -6.89 11.51
C VAL A 149 1.44 -5.75 10.84
N GLN A 150 2.74 -5.92 10.67
CA GLN A 150 3.61 -4.95 10.06
C GLN A 150 4.30 -5.54 8.84
N PHE A 151 4.26 -4.81 7.73
CA PHE A 151 5.05 -5.08 6.54
C PHE A 151 5.96 -3.92 6.20
N GLN A 152 7.13 -4.24 5.68
CA GLN A 152 7.95 -3.32 4.91
C GLN A 152 7.57 -3.49 3.43
N VAL A 153 7.04 -2.43 2.83
CA VAL A 153 6.66 -2.39 1.42
C VAL A 153 7.69 -1.56 0.67
N SER A 154 8.31 -2.13 -0.35
CA SER A 154 9.27 -1.43 -1.20
C SER A 154 8.82 -1.47 -2.65
N MET A 155 9.09 -0.38 -3.38
CA MET A 155 8.78 -0.29 -4.79
C MET A 155 9.99 -0.66 -5.63
N ARG A 156 9.75 -1.23 -6.81
CA ARG A 156 10.80 -1.43 -7.81
C ARG A 156 11.54 -0.10 -8.08
N GLY A 157 12.87 -0.13 -7.95
CA GLY A 157 13.71 1.05 -8.19
C GLY A 157 13.75 2.06 -7.04
N GLY A 158 13.31 1.68 -5.84
CA GLY A 158 13.37 2.53 -4.64
C GLY A 158 12.37 3.69 -4.66
N ALA A 159 11.30 3.58 -5.47
CA ALA A 159 10.26 4.59 -5.51
C ALA A 159 9.46 4.65 -4.21
N GLU A 160 8.82 5.79 -3.98
CA GLU A 160 7.79 5.93 -2.96
C GLU A 160 6.60 5.00 -3.25
N CYS A 161 6.03 4.37 -2.22
CA CYS A 161 4.78 3.61 -2.36
C CYS A 161 3.63 4.56 -2.75
N PRO A 162 3.00 4.39 -3.92
CA PRO A 162 2.04 5.37 -4.43
C PRO A 162 0.71 5.37 -3.67
N PHE A 163 0.38 4.28 -2.98
CA PHE A 163 -0.92 4.12 -2.34
C PHE A 163 -0.96 4.62 -0.90
N VAL A 164 0.18 4.94 -0.29
CA VAL A 164 0.24 5.49 1.07
C VAL A 164 -0.34 6.91 1.11
N ARG A 165 -1.05 7.27 2.18
CA ARG A 165 -1.55 8.65 2.39
C ARG A 165 -0.40 9.65 2.33
N GLY A 166 -0.63 10.73 1.58
CA GLY A 166 0.36 11.80 1.41
C GLY A 166 1.44 11.52 0.37
N SER A 167 1.40 10.38 -0.33
CA SER A 167 2.33 10.09 -1.43
C SER A 167 2.23 11.11 -2.56
N SER A 168 3.26 11.18 -3.40
CA SER A 168 3.26 12.01 -4.61
C SER A 168 2.10 11.67 -5.55
N PHE A 169 1.69 10.39 -5.61
CA PHE A 169 0.57 9.92 -6.43
C PHE A 169 -0.76 10.44 -5.89
N ARG A 170 -0.99 10.34 -4.57
CA ARG A 170 -2.21 10.83 -3.92
C ARG A 170 -2.39 12.35 -3.98
N LYS A 171 -1.31 13.08 -4.27
CA LYS A 171 -1.30 14.55 -4.43
C LYS A 171 -1.53 15.01 -5.88
N LEU A 172 -1.63 14.10 -6.83
CA LEU A 172 -1.92 14.46 -8.22
C LEU A 172 -3.43 14.70 -8.40
N PRO A 173 -3.84 15.82 -9.03
CA PRO A 173 -5.25 16.06 -9.35
C PRO A 173 -5.83 14.92 -10.19
N GLY A 174 -6.98 14.38 -9.77
CA GLY A 174 -7.69 13.31 -10.48
C GLY A 174 -7.02 11.94 -10.42
N ALA A 175 -5.98 11.74 -9.60
CA ALA A 175 -5.34 10.43 -9.47
C ALA A 175 -6.21 9.40 -8.75
N LEU A 176 -7.06 9.84 -7.82
CA LEU A 176 -8.01 9.01 -7.07
C LEU A 176 -9.34 9.77 -6.92
N PRO A 177 -10.47 9.06 -6.72
CA PRO A 177 -11.74 9.66 -6.35
C PRO A 177 -11.65 10.47 -5.04
N ASP A 178 -12.42 11.55 -4.93
CA ASP A 178 -12.35 12.48 -3.79
C ASP A 178 -12.60 11.80 -2.44
N ASN A 179 -13.51 10.81 -2.36
CA ASN A 179 -13.80 10.07 -1.14
C ASN A 179 -12.58 9.29 -0.61
N ILE A 180 -11.73 8.81 -1.51
CA ILE A 180 -10.48 8.13 -1.18
C ILE A 180 -9.39 9.12 -0.77
N LEU A 181 -9.44 10.36 -1.27
CA LEU A 181 -8.50 11.42 -0.89
C LEU A 181 -8.86 12.08 0.45
N SER A 182 -10.14 12.21 0.77
CA SER A 182 -10.63 12.84 2.01
C SER A 182 -10.61 11.90 3.21
N GLY A 183 -10.49 10.58 3.00
CA GLY A 183 -10.38 9.59 4.06
C GLY A 183 -11.62 9.48 4.96
N GLN A 184 -12.81 9.73 4.41
CA GLN A 184 -14.10 9.58 5.11
C GLN A 184 -14.53 8.12 5.19
#